data_AF-A0AAJ0C5Q9-F1
#
_entry.id   AF-A0AAJ0C5Q9-F1
#
_cell.length_a   1.000
_cell.length_b   1.000
_cell.length_c   1.000
_cell.angle_alpha   90.00
_cell.angle_beta   90.00
_cell.angle_gamma   90.00
#
_symmetry.space_group_name_H-M   'P 1'
#
loop_
_entity.id
_entity.type
_entity.pdbx_description
1 polymer ?
#
loop_
_entity_poly.entity_id
_entity_poly.type
_entity_poly.pdbx_seq_one_letter_code
_entity_poly.pdbx_strand_id
1 'polypeptide(L)'
;MGGSAFSSGENPLFTPRMAPTVYREVRDRCQAILREIFLCVASPIEGPAKEDYGDVDILVSLQKHLIFPTTPADRVECEGRDILAVVQKMLGAEHMIIERGGNAANLAIPWPADLITTTDNPEATRTNATLNTDQDQEQQESQVQADQQNKKRHIQVDVQICASPSQLQWELFKHAHGDLWNLVGSTIRPLGLTVDEEALWIRIPEIEAFHRSRSKVRLTDDPAAVLSFLGLRADGSFWEAPFGSLTELFEYIASCRWFWVAPEKAGVEEDGSGC
;
A
#
# COMPACT_ATOMS: atom_id res chain seq x y z
N MET A 1 2.02 -6.82 -2.57
CA MET A 1 3.19 -7.04 -1.69
C MET A 1 4.19 -5.93 -1.95
N GLY A 2 4.36 -5.01 -1.00
CA GLY A 2 5.45 -4.03 -0.97
C GLY A 2 6.48 -4.37 0.12
N GLY A 3 7.40 -3.45 0.43
CA GLY A 3 8.46 -3.65 1.44
C GLY A 3 9.80 -4.20 0.91
N SER A 4 10.02 -4.17 -0.42
CA SER A 4 11.22 -4.72 -1.07
C SER A 4 12.18 -3.66 -1.62
N ALA A 5 11.98 -2.38 -1.31
CA ALA A 5 12.81 -1.31 -1.86
C ALA A 5 14.29 -1.43 -1.44
N PHE A 6 14.55 -2.05 -0.29
CA PHE A 6 15.89 -2.20 0.27
C PHE A 6 16.44 -3.64 0.23
N SER A 7 15.70 -4.60 -0.34
CA SER A 7 16.11 -6.01 -0.34
C SER A 7 17.18 -6.35 -1.38
N SER A 8 17.51 -5.41 -2.27
CA SER A 8 18.50 -5.58 -3.35
C SER A 8 19.39 -4.34 -3.47
N GLY A 9 20.65 -4.52 -3.88
CA GLY A 9 21.61 -3.42 -4.08
C GLY A 9 22.98 -3.72 -3.47
N GLU A 10 23.85 -2.71 -3.42
CA GLU A 10 25.21 -2.84 -2.85
C GLU A 10 25.19 -3.09 -1.33
N ASN A 11 24.19 -2.57 -0.62
CA ASN A 11 24.01 -2.75 0.82
C ASN A 11 22.54 -3.08 1.14
N PRO A 12 22.09 -4.34 0.93
CA PRO A 12 20.72 -4.73 1.19
C PRO A 12 20.43 -4.67 2.69
N LEU A 13 19.29 -4.08 3.05
CA LEU A 13 18.82 -4.00 4.44
C LEU A 13 17.91 -5.17 4.77
N PHE A 14 17.83 -5.50 6.05
CA PHE A 14 16.89 -6.50 6.53
C PHE A 14 15.57 -5.84 6.92
N THR A 15 14.56 -5.93 6.05
CA THR A 15 13.21 -5.39 6.23
C THR A 15 12.18 -6.52 6.42
N PRO A 16 12.11 -7.16 7.60
CA PRO A 16 11.17 -8.24 7.83
C PRO A 16 9.72 -7.75 7.87
N ARG A 17 8.78 -8.66 7.59
CA ARG A 17 7.34 -8.39 7.68
C ARG A 17 6.94 -8.02 9.12
N MET A 18 6.02 -7.08 9.25
CA MET A 18 5.52 -6.56 10.52
C MET A 18 4.20 -7.20 10.90
N ALA A 19 4.05 -7.56 12.18
CA ALA A 19 2.74 -7.89 12.75
C ALA A 19 1.82 -6.64 12.79
N PRO A 20 0.49 -6.81 12.82
CA PRO A 20 -0.45 -5.68 12.75
C PRO A 20 -0.29 -4.65 13.88
N THR A 21 0.15 -5.08 15.07
CA THR A 21 0.42 -4.19 16.20
C THR A 21 1.61 -3.28 15.94
N VAL A 22 2.71 -3.84 15.42
CA VAL A 22 3.92 -3.08 15.06
C VAL A 22 3.63 -2.12 13.92
N TYR A 23 2.95 -2.59 12.87
CA TYR A 23 2.57 -1.75 11.74
C TYR A 23 1.76 -0.53 12.18
N ARG A 24 0.70 -0.73 13.00
CA ARG A 24 -0.15 0.38 13.46
C ARG A 24 0.62 1.39 14.29
N GLU A 25 1.42 0.92 15.25
CA GLU A 25 2.21 1.81 16.11
C GLU A 25 3.22 2.63 15.30
N VAL A 26 3.93 2.00 14.36
CA VAL A 26 4.92 2.66 13.51
C VAL A 26 4.24 3.66 12.58
N ARG A 27 3.16 3.26 11.91
CA ARG A 27 2.36 4.15 11.07
C ARG A 27 1.89 5.38 11.85
N ASP A 28 1.33 5.18 13.05
CA ASP A 28 0.78 6.28 13.84
C ASP A 28 1.88 7.23 14.33
N ARG A 29 3.06 6.70 14.73
CA ARG A 29 4.25 7.51 15.07
C ARG A 29 4.75 8.31 13.87
N CYS A 30 4.93 7.67 12.72
CA CYS A 30 5.39 8.33 11.51
C CYS A 30 4.40 9.41 11.07
N GLN A 31 3.09 9.14 11.09
CA GLN A 31 2.08 10.14 10.79
C GLN A 31 2.09 11.30 11.78
N ALA A 32 2.27 11.05 13.09
CA ALA A 32 2.38 12.10 14.09
C ALA A 32 3.58 13.03 13.82
N ILE A 33 4.74 12.47 13.49
CA ILE A 33 5.94 13.25 13.13
C ILE A 33 5.71 14.05 11.84
N LEU A 34 5.15 13.42 10.81
CA LEU A 34 4.89 14.07 9.52
C LEU A 34 3.85 15.18 9.63
N ARG A 35 2.92 15.08 10.59
CA ARG A 35 1.97 16.16 10.88
C ARG A 35 2.66 17.41 11.40
N GLU A 36 3.90 17.38 11.88
CA GLU A 36 4.62 18.62 12.21
C GLU A 36 5.04 19.42 10.96
N ILE A 37 5.13 18.75 9.80
CA ILE A 37 5.58 19.33 8.54
C ILE A 37 4.40 19.60 7.60
N PHE A 38 3.45 18.67 7.53
CA PHE A 38 2.34 18.68 6.58
C PHE A 38 0.99 18.82 7.30
N LEU A 39 0.04 19.49 6.65
CA LEU A 39 -1.32 19.62 7.18
C LEU A 39 -2.15 18.36 6.90
N CYS A 40 -1.99 17.76 5.72
CA CYS A 40 -2.66 16.53 5.33
C CYS A 40 -1.67 15.36 5.42
N VAL A 41 -1.99 14.36 6.24
CA VAL A 41 -1.18 13.15 6.43
C VAL A 41 -2.13 11.98 6.62
N ALA A 42 -2.02 10.97 5.77
CA ALA A 42 -2.89 9.79 5.79
C ALA A 42 -2.19 8.57 5.18
N SER A 43 -2.73 7.38 5.47
CA SER A 43 -2.34 6.12 4.85
C SER A 43 -3.56 5.52 4.15
N PRO A 44 -3.39 4.83 3.00
CA PRO A 44 -4.48 4.11 2.37
C PRO A 44 -5.13 3.09 3.32
N ILE A 45 -6.41 2.80 3.08
CA ILE A 45 -7.10 1.77 3.86
C ILE A 45 -6.53 0.41 3.46
N GLU A 46 -6.22 -0.41 4.46
CA GLU A 46 -5.64 -1.72 4.22
C GLU A 46 -6.63 -2.71 3.59
N GLY A 47 -6.09 -3.68 2.86
CA GLY A 47 -6.87 -4.84 2.40
C GLY A 47 -7.35 -5.69 3.60
N PRO A 48 -8.49 -6.40 3.45
CA PRO A 48 -9.00 -7.25 4.51
C PRO A 48 -8.04 -8.39 4.87
N ALA A 49 -8.10 -8.82 6.13
CA ALA A 49 -7.44 -10.02 6.63
C ALA A 49 -5.90 -10.09 6.41
N LYS A 50 -5.22 -8.94 6.29
CA LYS A 50 -3.75 -8.92 6.29
C LYS A 50 -3.19 -9.34 7.65
N GLU A 51 -2.49 -10.47 7.65
CA GLU A 51 -1.78 -10.99 8.83
C GLU A 51 -0.44 -10.28 9.07
N ASP A 52 0.16 -9.73 8.01
CA ASP A 52 1.44 -9.02 8.07
C ASP A 52 1.54 -7.86 7.06
N TYR A 53 2.57 -7.02 7.23
CA TYR A 53 2.81 -5.81 6.44
C TYR A 53 4.29 -5.72 6.05
N GLY A 54 4.60 -5.32 4.81
CA GLY A 54 5.99 -5.16 4.34
C GLY A 54 6.54 -3.75 4.53
N ASP A 55 5.65 -2.78 4.45
CA ASP A 55 5.90 -1.36 4.38
C ASP A 55 4.79 -0.58 5.07
N VAL A 56 5.04 0.72 5.24
CA VAL A 56 4.06 1.71 5.72
C VAL A 56 3.95 2.79 4.66
N ASP A 57 2.84 2.81 3.93
CA ASP A 57 2.53 3.86 2.96
C ASP A 57 1.95 5.10 3.66
N ILE A 58 2.54 6.27 3.42
CA ILE A 58 2.04 7.55 3.92
C ILE A 58 2.01 8.59 2.81
N LEU A 59 0.82 9.12 2.57
CA LEU A 59 0.57 10.22 1.66
C LEU A 59 0.51 11.52 2.46
N VAL A 60 1.20 12.54 1.96
CA VAL A 60 1.26 13.86 2.58
C VAL A 60 0.96 14.98 1.59
N SER A 61 0.33 16.06 2.06
CA SER A 61 0.10 17.25 1.25
C SER A 61 0.02 18.51 2.12
N LEU A 62 0.17 19.67 1.48
CA LEU A 62 0.16 21.00 2.09
C LEU A 62 1.23 21.19 3.17
N GLN A 63 2.39 21.73 2.78
CA GLN A 63 3.46 22.08 3.73
C GLN A 63 2.97 23.18 4.67
N LYS A 64 3.00 22.94 5.98
CA LYS A 64 2.42 23.84 6.99
C LYS A 64 3.00 25.25 6.93
N HIS A 65 4.30 25.38 6.71
CA HIS A 65 4.98 26.67 6.68
C HIS A 65 4.51 27.57 5.52
N LEU A 66 4.06 26.98 4.40
CA LEU A 66 3.50 27.75 3.28
C LEU A 66 2.10 28.27 3.58
N ILE A 67 1.33 27.52 4.38
CA ILE A 67 -0.03 27.89 4.78
C ILE A 67 0.00 28.88 5.96
N PHE A 68 0.94 28.68 6.88
CA PHE A 68 1.12 29.48 8.10
C PHE A 68 2.55 30.05 8.16
N PRO A 69 2.93 30.97 7.26
CA PRO A 69 4.28 31.50 7.22
C PRO A 69 4.55 32.37 8.46
N THR A 70 5.62 32.06 9.19
CA THR A 70 6.06 32.83 10.36
C THR A 70 7.13 33.84 9.97
N THR A 71 7.92 33.52 8.93
CA THR A 71 8.96 34.38 8.37
C THR A 71 8.77 34.57 6.85
N PRO A 72 9.39 35.60 6.24
CA PRO A 72 9.37 35.75 4.78
C PRO A 72 10.03 34.58 4.02
N ALA A 73 10.98 33.87 4.65
CA ALA A 73 11.62 32.69 4.05
C ALA A 73 10.65 31.51 3.95
N ASP A 74 9.65 31.43 4.85
CA ASP A 74 8.63 30.37 4.89
C ASP A 74 7.61 30.47 3.74
N ARG A 75 7.73 31.46 2.85
CA ARG A 75 6.86 31.59 1.67
C ARG A 75 7.43 30.92 0.43
N VAL A 76 8.66 30.42 0.52
CA VAL A 76 9.30 29.66 -0.56
C VAL A 76 9.05 28.19 -0.30
N GLU A 77 8.40 27.53 -1.24
CA GLU A 77 8.18 26.10 -1.19
C GLU A 77 9.52 25.35 -1.20
N CYS A 78 9.75 24.50 -0.20
CA CYS A 78 10.83 23.54 -0.27
C CYS A 78 10.49 22.51 -1.36
N GLU A 79 11.32 22.45 -2.40
CA GLU A 79 11.14 21.50 -3.50
C GLU A 79 11.41 20.06 -3.04
N GLY A 80 10.85 19.09 -3.79
CA GLY A 80 10.69 17.69 -3.37
C GLY A 80 11.89 17.04 -2.68
N ARG A 81 13.11 17.20 -3.20
CA ARG A 81 14.31 16.59 -2.58
C ARG A 81 14.68 17.19 -1.22
N ASP A 82 14.53 18.51 -1.06
CA ASP A 82 14.89 19.20 0.16
C ASP A 82 13.91 18.87 1.28
N ILE A 83 12.61 18.84 0.96
CA ILE A 83 11.57 18.44 1.91
C ILE A 83 11.69 16.95 2.28
N LEU A 84 12.04 16.07 1.33
CA LEU A 84 12.29 14.66 1.62
C LEU A 84 13.52 14.45 2.52
N ALA A 85 14.57 15.28 2.39
CA ALA A 85 15.70 15.25 3.32
C ALA A 85 15.30 15.66 4.75
N VAL A 86 14.39 16.63 4.89
CA VAL A 86 13.80 16.99 6.19
C VAL A 86 12.98 15.82 6.76
N VAL A 87 12.15 15.19 5.93
CA VAL A 87 11.36 14.01 6.30
C VAL A 87 12.28 12.87 6.76
N GLN A 88 13.34 12.56 6.02
CA GLN A 88 14.32 11.54 6.38
C GLN A 88 14.90 11.78 7.77
N LYS A 89 15.33 13.03 8.03
CA LYS A 89 15.90 13.42 9.31
C LYS A 89 14.90 13.31 10.46
N MET A 90 13.66 13.78 10.25
CA MET A 90 12.62 13.80 11.28
C MET A 90 12.13 12.39 11.63
N LEU A 91 12.04 11.50 10.65
CA LEU A 91 11.68 10.08 10.87
C LEU A 91 12.86 9.24 11.41
N GLY A 92 14.07 9.79 11.48
CA GLY A 92 15.27 9.05 11.89
C GLY A 92 15.64 7.93 10.91
N ALA A 93 15.35 8.11 9.62
CA ALA A 93 15.60 7.12 8.59
C ALA A 93 17.11 7.05 8.27
N GLU A 94 17.65 5.84 8.35
CA GLU A 94 19.09 5.56 8.11
C GLU A 94 19.41 5.53 6.62
N HIS A 95 18.43 5.15 5.81
CA HIS A 95 18.54 5.12 4.36
C HIS A 95 17.29 5.71 3.71
N MET A 96 17.47 6.32 2.55
CA MET A 96 16.39 6.89 1.74
C MET A 96 16.70 6.66 0.26
N ILE A 97 15.71 6.17 -0.48
CA ILE A 97 15.73 6.02 -1.94
C ILE A 97 14.65 6.93 -2.49
N ILE A 98 15.04 7.96 -3.23
CA ILE A 98 14.10 8.89 -3.88
C ILE A 98 13.66 8.30 -5.22
N GLU A 99 12.35 8.28 -5.47
CA GLU A 99 11.79 7.76 -6.71
C GLU A 99 12.03 8.71 -7.91
N ARG A 100 11.80 8.20 -9.13
CA ARG A 100 12.10 8.91 -10.39
C ARG A 100 11.30 10.21 -10.60
N GLY A 101 10.31 10.53 -9.76
CA GLY A 101 9.58 11.80 -9.76
C GLY A 101 10.07 12.85 -8.75
N GLY A 102 10.93 12.47 -7.81
CA GLY A 102 11.44 13.38 -6.77
C GLY A 102 10.42 13.81 -5.71
N ASN A 103 9.17 13.35 -5.80
CA ASN A 103 8.07 13.63 -4.88
C ASN A 103 7.70 12.43 -3.99
N ALA A 104 8.32 11.27 -4.20
CA ALA A 104 8.15 10.09 -3.37
C ALA A 104 9.51 9.53 -2.96
N ALA A 105 9.59 8.93 -1.78
CA ALA A 105 10.77 8.23 -1.31
C ALA A 105 10.42 7.03 -0.45
N ASN A 106 11.22 5.99 -0.60
CA ASN A 106 11.23 4.83 0.28
C ASN A 106 12.28 5.07 1.36
N LEU A 107 11.89 5.00 2.62
CA LEU A 107 12.75 5.26 3.78
C LEU A 107 12.92 3.99 4.60
N ALA A 108 14.12 3.75 5.10
CA ALA A 108 14.39 2.67 6.05
C ALA A 108 14.61 3.26 7.44
N ILE A 109 13.63 3.09 8.32
CA ILE A 109 13.73 3.48 9.73
C ILE A 109 14.16 2.26 10.56
N PRO A 110 14.92 2.44 11.66
CA PRO A 110 15.27 1.34 12.53
C PRO A 110 14.02 0.74 13.19
N TRP A 111 14.04 -0.57 13.42
CA TRP A 111 12.95 -1.23 14.15
C TRP A 111 12.82 -0.65 15.57
N PRO A 112 11.62 -0.29 16.03
CA PRO A 112 11.45 0.32 17.35
C PRO A 112 11.87 -0.63 18.48
N ALA A 113 12.80 -0.19 19.32
CA ALA A 113 13.37 -1.02 20.38
C ALA A 113 12.33 -1.45 21.43
N ASP A 114 11.31 -0.62 21.64
CA ASP A 114 10.21 -0.84 22.57
C ASP A 114 9.17 -1.85 22.05
N LEU A 115 9.21 -2.19 20.76
CA LEU A 115 8.34 -3.19 20.13
C LEU A 115 9.06 -4.52 19.88
N ILE A 116 10.28 -4.68 20.39
CA ILE A 116 10.99 -5.96 20.40
C ILE A 116 10.37 -6.81 21.51
N THR A 117 9.52 -7.77 21.14
CA THR A 117 8.92 -8.72 22.10
C THR A 117 10.00 -9.61 22.72
N THR A 118 9.88 -9.89 24.02
CA THR A 118 10.82 -10.67 24.86
C THR A 118 11.07 -12.12 24.40
N THR A 119 10.43 -12.60 23.35
CA THR A 119 10.83 -13.83 22.64
C THR A 119 12.18 -13.68 21.91
N ASP A 120 12.67 -12.45 21.75
CA ASP A 120 13.90 -12.13 21.02
C ASP A 120 15.13 -11.97 21.94
N ASN A 121 15.06 -12.34 23.22
CA ASN A 121 16.19 -12.23 24.15
C ASN A 121 16.92 -13.58 24.34
N PRO A 122 18.19 -13.74 23.90
CA PRO A 122 18.91 -15.03 23.92
C PRO A 122 19.29 -15.59 25.29
N GLU A 123 18.92 -14.96 26.42
CA GLU A 123 19.39 -15.37 27.76
C GLU A 123 18.40 -16.15 28.62
N ALA A 124 17.14 -16.36 28.19
CA ALA A 124 16.11 -16.90 29.08
C ALA A 124 15.58 -18.31 28.74
N THR A 125 16.36 -19.19 28.09
CA THR A 125 16.01 -20.63 28.07
C THR A 125 17.25 -21.53 28.16
N ARG A 126 17.95 -21.49 29.29
CA ARG A 126 18.81 -22.61 29.72
C ARG A 126 18.11 -23.37 30.82
N THR A 127 17.30 -24.37 30.45
CA THR A 127 17.07 -25.55 31.31
C THR A 127 16.45 -26.70 30.51
N ASN A 128 17.36 -27.56 30.03
CA ASN A 128 17.30 -29.02 29.89
C ASN A 128 15.96 -29.73 29.55
N ALA A 129 15.92 -30.38 28.38
CA ALA A 129 15.53 -31.80 28.25
C ALA A 129 15.84 -32.37 26.85
N THR A 130 16.96 -33.09 26.76
CA THR A 130 17.14 -34.45 26.20
C THR A 130 16.58 -34.82 24.81
N LEU A 131 17.53 -34.98 23.88
CA LEU A 131 17.73 -36.04 22.86
C LEU A 131 16.52 -36.60 22.10
N ASN A 132 16.49 -36.40 20.77
CA ASN A 132 16.56 -37.51 19.82
C ASN A 132 16.99 -37.06 18.42
N THR A 133 17.72 -37.97 17.79
CA THR A 133 18.36 -37.99 16.46
C THR A 133 17.37 -37.86 15.31
N ASP A 134 17.72 -37.04 14.31
CA ASP A 134 17.85 -37.41 12.89
C ASP A 134 18.43 -36.21 12.09
N GLN A 135 19.73 -36.28 11.79
CA GLN A 135 20.49 -35.29 11.02
C GLN A 135 20.36 -35.66 9.54
N ASP A 136 19.93 -34.79 8.62
CA ASP A 136 20.88 -34.03 7.78
C ASP A 136 20.19 -32.97 6.89
N GLN A 137 18.93 -32.56 7.15
CA GLN A 137 18.24 -31.51 6.37
C GLN A 137 17.99 -30.18 7.11
N GLU A 138 17.99 -30.17 8.44
CA GLU A 138 17.65 -28.97 9.25
C GLU A 138 18.83 -28.00 9.50
N GLN A 139 20.06 -28.40 9.16
CA GLN A 139 21.25 -27.59 9.46
C GLN A 139 21.40 -26.38 8.53
N GLN A 140 20.79 -26.39 7.34
CA GLN A 140 20.89 -25.28 6.39
C GLN A 140 19.86 -24.16 6.65
N GLU A 141 18.64 -24.50 7.08
CA GLU A 141 17.61 -23.50 7.44
C GLU A 141 17.91 -22.80 8.77
N SER A 142 18.44 -23.55 9.75
CA SER A 142 18.78 -23.01 11.07
C SER A 142 19.94 -21.99 11.03
N GLN A 143 20.86 -22.12 10.07
CA GLN A 143 22.01 -21.22 9.93
C GLN A 143 21.64 -19.91 9.21
N VAL A 144 20.72 -19.96 8.25
CA VAL A 144 20.17 -18.77 7.57
C VAL A 144 19.31 -17.94 8.52
N GLN A 145 18.54 -18.56 9.41
CA GLN A 145 17.77 -17.87 10.44
C GLN A 145 18.69 -17.22 11.49
N ALA A 146 19.75 -17.90 11.94
CA ALA A 146 20.70 -17.36 12.92
C ALA A 146 21.49 -16.14 12.40
N ASP A 147 21.90 -16.14 11.12
CA ASP A 147 22.59 -15.00 10.50
C ASP A 147 21.66 -13.81 10.20
N GLN A 148 20.36 -14.05 9.96
CA GLN A 148 19.36 -13.01 9.81
C GLN A 148 18.99 -12.36 11.16
N GLN A 149 19.07 -13.11 12.26
CA GLN A 149 18.75 -12.62 13.61
C GLN A 149 19.79 -11.63 14.16
N ASN A 150 20.99 -11.61 13.59
CA ASN A 150 22.07 -10.68 13.95
C ASN A 150 22.12 -9.42 13.05
N LYS A 151 21.27 -9.32 12.02
CA LYS A 151 21.17 -8.14 11.18
C LYS A 151 20.23 -7.12 11.82
N LYS A 152 20.68 -5.87 11.86
CA LYS A 152 19.86 -4.74 12.30
C LYS A 152 18.58 -4.71 11.45
N ARG A 153 17.44 -4.73 12.13
CA ARG A 153 16.11 -4.73 11.53
C ARG A 153 15.71 -3.30 11.17
N HIS A 154 15.12 -3.15 10.00
CA HIS A 154 14.54 -1.90 9.53
C HIS A 154 13.08 -2.09 9.13
N ILE A 155 12.34 -1.00 9.10
CA ILE A 155 10.99 -0.92 8.57
C ILE A 155 11.03 0.01 7.36
N GLN A 156 10.43 -0.44 6.26
CA GLN A 156 10.24 0.39 5.08
C GLN A 156 9.03 1.32 5.31
N VAL A 157 9.23 2.62 5.11
CA VAL A 157 8.19 3.64 5.14
C VAL A 157 8.23 4.38 3.83
N ASP A 158 7.15 4.33 3.07
CA ASP A 158 7.07 4.94 1.75
C ASP A 158 6.26 6.23 1.90
N VAL A 159 6.90 7.36 1.59
CA VAL A 159 6.31 8.69 1.74
C VAL A 159 6.14 9.32 0.36
N GLN A 160 4.91 9.65 0.01
CA GLN A 160 4.57 10.34 -1.23
C GLN A 160 3.96 11.72 -0.94
N ILE A 161 4.56 12.74 -1.56
CA ILE A 161 4.13 14.13 -1.49
C ILE A 161 3.17 14.40 -2.66
N CYS A 162 1.90 14.63 -2.32
CA CYS A 162 0.85 14.99 -3.26
C CYS A 162 0.79 16.51 -3.43
N ALA A 163 0.64 16.97 -4.67
CA ALA A 163 0.60 18.39 -5.02
C ALA A 163 -0.63 19.11 -4.48
N SER A 164 -1.71 18.38 -4.18
CA SER A 164 -2.94 18.95 -3.61
C SER A 164 -3.67 17.95 -2.70
N PRO A 165 -4.57 18.42 -1.83
CA PRO A 165 -5.46 17.56 -1.06
C PRO A 165 -6.35 16.68 -1.96
N SER A 166 -6.78 17.18 -3.11
CA SER A 166 -7.59 16.40 -4.06
C SER A 166 -6.80 15.24 -4.65
N GLN A 167 -5.53 15.46 -5.01
CA GLN A 167 -4.65 14.37 -5.44
C GLN A 167 -4.44 13.36 -4.30
N LEU A 168 -4.16 13.84 -3.08
CA LEU A 168 -4.02 12.95 -1.91
C LEU A 168 -5.27 12.10 -1.69
N GLN A 169 -6.46 12.69 -1.81
CA GLN A 169 -7.72 11.97 -1.68
C GLN A 169 -7.90 10.92 -2.78
N TRP A 170 -7.53 11.24 -4.01
CA TRP A 170 -7.57 10.31 -5.14
C TRP A 170 -6.63 9.12 -4.94
N GLU A 171 -5.40 9.37 -4.51
CA GLU A 171 -4.40 8.32 -4.21
C GLU A 171 -4.88 7.41 -3.08
N LEU A 172 -5.40 7.98 -1.98
CA LEU A 172 -6.01 7.19 -0.89
C LEU A 172 -7.15 6.31 -1.39
N PHE A 173 -8.03 6.85 -2.23
CA PHE A 173 -9.16 6.14 -2.81
C PHE A 173 -8.73 5.00 -3.74
N LYS A 174 -7.70 5.23 -4.56
CA LYS A 174 -7.20 4.26 -5.52
C LYS A 174 -6.41 3.13 -4.85
N HIS A 175 -5.70 3.42 -3.77
CA HIS A 175 -4.91 2.43 -3.05
C HIS A 175 -5.66 1.78 -1.88
N ALA A 176 -6.87 2.26 -1.56
CA ALA A 176 -7.71 1.67 -0.53
C ALA A 176 -8.10 0.22 -0.85
N HIS A 177 -8.12 -0.59 0.21
CA HIS A 177 -8.45 -2.02 0.21
C HIS A 177 -7.53 -2.88 -0.66
N GLY A 178 -6.32 -2.39 -0.97
CA GLY A 178 -5.34 -3.11 -1.77
C GLY A 178 -5.83 -3.36 -3.20
N ASP A 179 -6.14 -4.61 -3.53
CA ASP A 179 -6.44 -5.05 -4.90
C ASP A 179 -7.90 -4.81 -5.33
N LEU A 180 -8.69 -4.04 -4.58
CA LEU A 180 -10.08 -3.72 -4.93
C LEU A 180 -10.20 -3.19 -6.37
N TRP A 181 -9.34 -2.24 -6.76
CA TRP A 181 -9.37 -1.66 -8.10
C TRP A 181 -8.92 -2.61 -9.21
N ASN A 182 -8.17 -3.67 -8.88
CA ASN A 182 -7.87 -4.72 -9.85
C ASN A 182 -9.12 -5.51 -10.22
N LEU A 183 -10.01 -5.75 -9.25
CA LEU A 183 -11.28 -6.46 -9.43
C LEU A 183 -12.37 -5.58 -10.04
N VAL A 184 -12.55 -4.36 -9.52
CA VAL A 184 -13.47 -3.38 -10.12
C VAL A 184 -13.02 -3.02 -11.54
N GLY A 185 -11.71 -2.84 -11.73
CA GLY A 185 -11.11 -2.56 -13.03
C GLY A 185 -11.39 -3.64 -14.07
N SER A 186 -11.30 -4.93 -13.72
CA SER A 186 -11.63 -6.01 -14.65
C SER A 186 -13.11 -6.00 -15.07
N THR A 187 -14.00 -5.58 -14.17
CA THR A 187 -15.44 -5.45 -14.42
C THR A 187 -15.77 -4.31 -15.38
N ILE A 188 -15.13 -3.15 -15.24
CA ILE A 188 -15.49 -1.95 -16.01
C ILE A 188 -14.71 -1.78 -17.33
N ARG A 189 -13.55 -2.43 -17.47
CA ARG A 189 -12.69 -2.36 -18.68
C ARG A 189 -13.42 -2.73 -19.98
N PRO A 190 -14.28 -3.78 -20.04
CA PRO A 190 -15.05 -4.10 -21.25
C PRO A 190 -15.97 -2.97 -21.73
N LEU A 191 -16.34 -2.05 -20.83
CA LEU A 191 -17.16 -0.86 -21.14
C LEU A 191 -16.32 0.33 -21.63
N GLY A 192 -15.01 0.14 -21.80
CA GLY A 192 -14.07 1.23 -22.14
C GLY A 192 -13.73 2.13 -20.95
N LEU A 193 -14.11 1.77 -19.72
CA LEU A 193 -13.81 2.56 -18.53
C LEU A 193 -12.48 2.13 -17.92
N THR A 194 -11.67 3.11 -17.51
CA THR A 194 -10.41 2.85 -16.80
C THR A 194 -10.16 3.88 -15.71
N VAL A 195 -9.65 3.43 -14.57
CA VAL A 195 -9.16 4.28 -13.47
C VAL A 195 -7.64 4.23 -13.46
N ASP A 196 -6.98 5.38 -13.35
CA ASP A 196 -5.53 5.50 -13.18
C ASP A 196 -5.17 6.49 -12.05
N GLU A 197 -3.90 6.91 -11.94
CA GLU A 197 -3.42 7.81 -10.87
C GLU A 197 -4.04 9.21 -10.91
N GLU A 198 -4.80 9.55 -11.95
CA GLU A 198 -5.35 10.90 -12.12
C GLU A 198 -6.87 10.94 -12.01
N ALA A 199 -7.57 9.98 -12.61
CA ALA A 199 -9.02 10.04 -12.73
C ALA A 199 -9.66 8.72 -13.18
N LEU A 200 -10.99 8.70 -13.21
CA LEU A 200 -11.79 7.82 -14.03
C LEU A 200 -11.86 8.38 -15.46
N TRP A 201 -11.68 7.49 -16.44
CA TRP A 201 -11.65 7.80 -17.87
C TRP A 201 -12.58 6.89 -18.65
N ILE A 202 -13.08 7.40 -19.78
CA ILE A 202 -13.62 6.59 -20.87
C ILE A 202 -12.62 6.56 -22.02
N ARG A 203 -12.46 5.40 -22.66
CA ARG A 203 -11.59 5.18 -23.81
C ARG A 203 -12.40 5.16 -25.09
N ILE A 204 -11.90 5.87 -26.11
CA ILE A 204 -12.45 5.87 -27.47
C ILE A 204 -11.71 4.80 -28.29
N PRO A 205 -12.35 3.67 -28.64
CA PRO A 205 -11.69 2.54 -29.31
C PRO A 205 -11.00 2.93 -30.62
N GLU A 206 -11.63 3.79 -31.42
CA GLU A 206 -11.12 4.26 -32.71
C GLU A 206 -9.81 5.04 -32.57
N ILE A 207 -9.66 5.81 -31.49
CA ILE A 207 -8.41 6.53 -31.19
C ILE A 207 -7.40 5.58 -30.56
N GLU A 208 -7.83 4.65 -29.72
CA GLU A 208 -6.96 3.70 -29.02
C GLU A 208 -6.16 2.83 -29.98
N ALA A 209 -6.76 2.46 -31.12
CA ALA A 209 -6.10 1.72 -32.19
C ALA A 209 -4.82 2.40 -32.73
N PHE A 210 -4.74 3.74 -32.63
CA PHE A 210 -3.59 4.51 -33.11
C PHE A 210 -2.77 5.13 -31.96
N HIS A 211 -3.44 5.62 -30.90
CA HIS A 211 -2.85 6.35 -29.79
C HIS A 211 -3.51 6.02 -28.45
N ARG A 212 -3.04 4.96 -27.80
CA ARG A 212 -3.57 4.45 -26.52
C ARG A 212 -3.62 5.45 -25.36
N SER A 213 -2.70 6.42 -25.29
CA SER A 213 -2.70 7.43 -24.23
C SER A 213 -3.68 8.58 -24.53
N ARG A 214 -3.84 8.93 -25.80
CA ARG A 214 -4.74 10.01 -26.25
C ARG A 214 -6.19 9.57 -26.42
N SER A 215 -6.47 8.27 -26.32
CA SER A 215 -7.83 7.74 -26.39
C SER A 215 -8.65 7.97 -25.12
N LYS A 216 -8.03 8.48 -24.04
CA LYS A 216 -8.69 8.71 -22.76
C LYS A 216 -9.39 10.08 -22.73
N VAL A 217 -10.68 10.07 -22.40
CA VAL A 217 -11.46 11.27 -22.06
C VAL A 217 -11.75 11.24 -20.57
N ARG A 218 -11.35 12.30 -19.85
CA ARG A 218 -11.50 12.38 -18.39
C ARG A 218 -12.98 12.49 -18.04
N LEU A 219 -13.44 11.66 -17.11
CA LEU A 219 -14.79 11.72 -16.56
C LEU A 219 -14.80 12.49 -15.24
N THR A 220 -14.08 12.01 -14.22
CA THR A 220 -14.03 12.64 -12.90
C THR A 220 -12.83 12.13 -12.09
N ASP A 221 -12.28 12.98 -11.23
CA ASP A 221 -11.30 12.69 -10.18
C ASP A 221 -11.93 12.79 -8.76
N ASP A 222 -13.25 12.90 -8.68
CA ASP A 222 -13.99 12.86 -7.40
C ASP A 222 -14.36 11.40 -7.06
N PRO A 223 -13.81 10.81 -5.98
CA PRO A 223 -14.15 9.47 -5.52
C PRO A 223 -15.65 9.23 -5.35
N ALA A 224 -16.39 10.20 -4.81
CA ALA A 224 -17.82 10.03 -4.56
C ALA A 224 -18.62 9.93 -5.87
N ALA A 225 -18.28 10.76 -6.85
CA ALA A 225 -18.84 10.67 -8.19
C ALA A 225 -18.50 9.34 -8.87
N VAL A 226 -17.28 8.82 -8.71
CA VAL A 226 -16.91 7.49 -9.21
C VAL A 226 -17.77 6.39 -8.59
N LEU A 227 -17.89 6.36 -7.27
CA LEU A 227 -18.69 5.34 -6.58
C LEU A 227 -20.16 5.37 -7.01
N SER A 228 -20.76 6.56 -7.01
CA SER A 228 -22.12 6.78 -7.50
C SER A 228 -22.31 6.32 -8.95
N PHE A 229 -21.35 6.63 -9.83
CA PHE A 229 -21.38 6.21 -11.22
C PHE A 229 -21.26 4.68 -11.38
N LEU A 230 -20.40 4.04 -10.60
CA LEU A 230 -20.24 2.57 -10.58
C LEU A 230 -21.38 1.85 -9.84
N GLY A 231 -22.29 2.58 -9.18
CA GLY A 231 -23.34 1.98 -8.34
C GLY A 231 -22.81 1.38 -7.03
N LEU A 232 -21.58 1.74 -6.65
CA LEU A 232 -20.96 1.31 -5.41
C LEU A 232 -21.35 2.25 -4.27
N ARG A 233 -21.57 1.67 -3.09
CA ARG A 233 -22.01 2.40 -1.90
C ARG A 233 -20.85 3.20 -1.29
N ALA A 234 -21.03 4.50 -1.16
CA ALA A 234 -20.09 5.37 -0.47
C ALA A 234 -20.40 5.53 1.03
N ASP A 235 -21.56 5.02 1.48
CA ASP A 235 -22.01 5.14 2.87
C ASP A 235 -21.55 3.97 3.74
N GLY A 236 -21.56 4.19 5.06
CA GLY A 236 -21.12 3.20 6.04
C GLY A 236 -19.61 3.12 6.18
N SER A 237 -19.12 2.04 6.78
CA SER A 237 -17.70 1.91 7.11
C SER A 237 -16.80 1.48 5.95
N PHE A 238 -17.35 1.25 4.74
CA PHE A 238 -16.61 0.66 3.62
C PHE A 238 -15.40 1.49 3.20
N TRP A 239 -15.51 2.82 3.21
CA TRP A 239 -14.42 3.74 2.84
C TRP A 239 -13.86 4.50 4.05
N GLU A 240 -14.08 3.97 5.26
CA GLU A 240 -13.58 4.53 6.52
C GLU A 240 -12.67 3.53 7.25
N ALA A 241 -12.89 2.23 7.06
CA ALA A 241 -12.14 1.16 7.70
C ALA A 241 -11.95 -0.05 6.77
N PRO A 242 -10.96 -0.92 7.03
CA PRO A 242 -10.80 -2.17 6.30
C PRO A 242 -12.05 -3.06 6.39
N PHE A 243 -12.34 -3.82 5.33
CA PHE A 243 -13.33 -4.90 5.38
C PHE A 243 -12.94 -5.96 6.41
N GLY A 244 -13.93 -6.57 7.07
CA GLY A 244 -13.70 -7.59 8.08
C GLY A 244 -13.19 -8.91 7.48
N SER A 245 -13.53 -9.17 6.21
CA SER A 245 -13.09 -10.35 5.47
C SER A 245 -12.97 -10.10 3.96
N LEU A 246 -12.27 -11.01 3.27
CA LEU A 246 -12.24 -11.02 1.81
C LEU A 246 -13.63 -11.23 1.20
N THR A 247 -14.48 -12.03 1.86
CA THR A 247 -15.87 -12.27 1.42
C THR A 247 -16.67 -10.97 1.39
N GLU A 248 -16.59 -10.15 2.45
CA GLU A 248 -17.28 -8.86 2.49
C GLU A 248 -16.80 -7.90 1.40
N LEU A 249 -15.48 -7.89 1.12
CA LEU A 249 -14.93 -7.11 0.00
C LEU A 249 -15.50 -7.59 -1.35
N PHE A 250 -15.58 -8.91 -1.57
CA PHE A 250 -16.13 -9.46 -2.81
C PHE A 250 -17.63 -9.18 -2.95
N GLU A 251 -18.41 -9.31 -1.88
CA GLU A 251 -19.83 -8.98 -1.86
C GLU A 251 -20.05 -7.49 -2.18
N TYR A 252 -19.21 -6.62 -1.62
CA TYR A 252 -19.24 -5.20 -1.95
C TYR A 252 -18.92 -4.94 -3.42
N ILE A 253 -17.88 -5.55 -3.98
CA ILE A 253 -17.52 -5.41 -5.41
C ILE A 253 -18.65 -5.94 -6.31
N ALA A 254 -19.31 -7.04 -5.92
CA ALA A 254 -20.42 -7.63 -6.66
C ALA A 254 -21.67 -6.73 -6.70
N SER A 255 -21.75 -5.72 -5.82
CA SER A 255 -22.79 -4.68 -5.88
C SER A 255 -22.56 -3.63 -6.99
N CYS A 256 -21.40 -3.64 -7.64
CA CYS A 256 -21.10 -2.79 -8.79
C CYS A 256 -22.18 -2.97 -9.88
N ARG A 257 -22.65 -1.86 -10.44
CA ARG A 257 -23.71 -1.79 -11.45
C ARG A 257 -23.49 -2.72 -12.64
N TRP A 258 -22.22 -2.93 -13.00
CA TRP A 258 -21.83 -3.71 -14.16
C TRP A 258 -21.18 -5.05 -13.81
N PHE A 259 -21.25 -5.46 -12.54
CA PHE A 259 -20.83 -6.81 -12.17
C PHE A 259 -21.70 -7.83 -12.88
N TRP A 260 -21.04 -8.75 -13.59
CA TRP A 260 -21.71 -9.77 -14.38
C TRP A 260 -20.93 -11.08 -14.33
N VAL A 261 -21.66 -12.18 -14.13
CA VAL A 261 -21.13 -13.54 -14.17
C VAL A 261 -21.84 -14.27 -15.30
N ALA A 262 -21.06 -14.93 -16.17
CA ALA A 262 -21.64 -15.74 -17.23
C ALA A 262 -22.48 -16.88 -16.61
N PRO A 263 -23.72 -17.10 -17.08
CA PRO A 263 -24.50 -18.23 -16.62
C PRO A 263 -23.75 -19.53 -16.95
N GLU A 264 -23.79 -20.48 -16.02
CA GLU A 264 -23.18 -21.79 -16.19
C GLU A 264 -23.80 -22.44 -17.43
N LYS A 265 -22.97 -22.94 -18.36
CA LYS A 265 -23.48 -23.65 -19.54
C LYS A 265 -24.20 -24.89 -19.02
N ALA A 266 -25.54 -24.89 -19.08
CA ALA A 266 -26.33 -26.07 -18.82
C ALA A 266 -25.74 -27.22 -19.62
N GLY A 267 -25.34 -28.29 -18.92
CA GLY A 267 -24.69 -29.45 -19.52
C GLY A 267 -25.45 -29.88 -20.76
N VAL A 268 -24.74 -29.94 -21.89
CA VAL A 268 -25.22 -30.68 -23.04
C VAL A 268 -25.30 -32.12 -22.57
N GLU A 269 -26.50 -32.60 -22.25
CA GLU A 269 -26.77 -34.03 -22.17
C GLU A 269 -26.31 -34.61 -23.52
N GLU A 270 -25.22 -35.39 -23.48
CA GLU A 270 -24.84 -36.25 -24.59
C GLU A 270 -25.99 -37.23 -24.80
N ASP A 271 -26.92 -36.86 -25.68
CA ASP A 271 -27.95 -37.73 -26.17
C ASP A 271 -27.26 -38.84 -26.97
N GLY A 272 -26.98 -39.94 -26.26
CA GLY A 272 -26.51 -41.19 -26.81
C GLY A 272 -27.57 -41.79 -27.72
N SER A 273 -27.68 -41.28 -28.94
CA SER A 273 -28.33 -41.99 -30.03
C SER A 273 -27.33 -42.93 -30.68
N GLY A 274 -27.19 -44.10 -30.05
CA GLY A 274 -26.83 -45.30 -30.78
C GLY A 274 -28.04 -45.76 -31.60
N CYS A 275 -27.87 -45.79 -32.92
CA CYS A 275 -28.40 -46.78 -33.87
C CYS A 275 -27.71 -46.55 -35.22
#